data_AF-A0A1S1LRJ4-F1
#
_entry.id   AF-A0A1S1LRJ4-F1
#
_cell.length_a   1.000
_cell.length_b   1.000
_cell.length_c   1.000
_cell.angle_alpha   90.00
_cell.angle_beta   90.00
_cell.angle_gamma   90.00
#
_symmetry.space_group_name_H-M   'P 1'
#
loop_
_entity.id
_entity.type
_entity.pdbx_description
1 polymer ?
#
loop_
_entity_poly.entity_id
_entity_poly.type
_entity_poly.pdbx_seq_one_letter_code
_entity_poly.pdbx_strand_id
1 'polypeptide(L)'
;MGGKARVHMLAKELRVPAKTVLQWLTEHGEFVKSASSTVPAPVARRLREGFDEWAQGKGDVRRGPDTAPPPAPKVGVARPAKPERSARIAAPPRPNPSQRVRGLTPKQEAAICKSFRQAYRSGNHDWATLDKLYLEYEVKYRVSRRIVRNVVTTDGRLHPAEYRTPQRPPTGARRSAAPLAATPATPRTPGGARPVPPTPAPAGKPVERGRPRPRTGDLPPVRGVASADSVADLIMALDPSLTDRDEIIACVGDFTPDAEGNYGYLAWRYSAAHRRTYPTLATRTAHHDLAIMAQVVEAETDLLNQFIRAPGNVLEQPALVQRMLDTKYASLSDAGDFGSSAADELRRVRARDKYLREALMLTVADPGGDQRLWNRLRRLQPPAPEKLVDTDHKLDAAIARLADLYADTEKLLTAAEMPLDGYFAASQHHLHALHAGRYEFLRQFRDIEPSAARKSRRAIEALPFEVLPRGEKLWAFLDRIRRSGLYRGYVADDQRIAVLEDIEKHFGADRCEWHEGTESSGGVNNQYLILTIKADNGFGEHAVAISPLAGLHATFVVRADCVDTPWRAVFIKSKSEAVALGALRFKFTAPDGGLDPYRAMGDKVIAILEGPRGDYLKRLRSRV
;
A
#
# COMPACT_ATOMS: atom_id res chain seq x y z
N MET A 1 -29.53 -23.95 16.29
CA MET A 1 -30.06 -22.58 16.47
C MET A 1 -29.26 -21.85 17.54
N GLY A 2 -28.97 -20.56 17.35
CA GLY A 2 -28.28 -19.73 18.35
C GLY A 2 -27.14 -18.86 17.79
N GLY A 3 -27.24 -18.37 16.56
CA GLY A 3 -26.34 -17.33 16.06
C GLY A 3 -26.52 -16.09 16.93
N LYS A 4 -25.45 -15.67 17.62
CA LYS A 4 -25.51 -14.54 18.55
C LYS A 4 -25.80 -13.26 17.75
N ALA A 5 -26.95 -12.62 18.00
CA ALA A 5 -27.38 -11.43 17.26
C ALA A 5 -26.56 -10.20 17.68
N ARG A 6 -26.19 -9.35 16.72
CA ARG A 6 -25.50 -8.08 17.00
C ARG A 6 -26.51 -6.94 17.13
N VAL A 7 -26.18 -5.92 17.93
CA VAL A 7 -27.09 -4.78 18.23
C VAL A 7 -27.62 -4.08 16.98
N HIS A 8 -26.79 -3.83 15.97
CA HIS A 8 -27.24 -3.20 14.71
C HIS A 8 -28.22 -4.07 13.91
N MET A 9 -28.12 -5.40 14.01
CA MET A 9 -29.07 -6.32 13.36
C MET A 9 -30.42 -6.31 14.08
N LEU A 10 -30.39 -6.30 15.42
CA LEU A 10 -31.61 -6.17 16.24
C LEU A 10 -32.28 -4.79 16.05
N ALA A 11 -31.50 -3.72 15.90
CA ALA A 11 -32.01 -2.39 15.59
C ALA A 11 -32.69 -2.32 14.21
N LYS A 12 -32.11 -3.01 13.21
CA LYS A 12 -32.70 -3.12 11.88
C LYS A 12 -34.01 -3.93 11.89
N GLU A 13 -34.06 -5.01 12.68
CA GLU A 13 -35.25 -5.85 12.88
C GLU A 13 -36.40 -5.06 13.52
N LEU A 14 -36.10 -4.25 14.54
CA LEU A 14 -37.07 -3.42 15.26
C LEU A 14 -37.34 -2.04 14.59
N ARG A 15 -36.72 -1.76 13.44
CA ARG A 15 -36.83 -0.50 12.67
C ARG A 15 -36.53 0.78 13.48
N VAL A 16 -35.65 0.68 14.48
CA VAL A 16 -35.24 1.80 15.33
C VAL A 16 -33.74 2.09 15.21
N PRO A 17 -33.28 3.31 15.51
CA PRO A 17 -31.86 3.63 15.55
C PRO A 17 -31.10 2.72 16.53
N ALA A 18 -29.88 2.30 16.18
CA ALA A 18 -29.07 1.45 17.05
C ALA A 18 -28.77 2.09 18.43
N LYS A 19 -28.81 3.44 18.51
CA LYS A 19 -28.69 4.20 19.76
C LYS A 19 -29.84 3.91 20.74
N THR A 20 -31.06 3.76 20.23
CA THR A 20 -32.25 3.46 21.05
C THR A 20 -32.18 2.05 21.62
N VAL A 21 -31.71 1.09 20.83
CA VAL A 21 -31.50 -0.30 21.30
C VAL A 21 -30.39 -0.36 22.36
N LEU A 22 -29.30 0.41 22.19
CA LEU A 22 -28.25 0.52 23.21
C LEU A 22 -28.78 1.13 24.51
N GLN A 23 -29.68 2.10 24.42
CA GLN A 23 -30.30 2.73 25.58
C GLN A 23 -31.21 1.74 26.34
N TRP A 24 -32.06 1.00 25.63
CA TRP A 24 -32.90 -0.05 26.23
C TRP A 24 -32.06 -1.11 26.95
N LEU A 25 -30.98 -1.59 26.30
CA LEU A 25 -30.08 -2.59 26.89
C LEU A 25 -29.38 -2.07 28.15
N THR A 26 -28.99 -0.80 28.15
CA THR A 26 -28.36 -0.15 29.31
C THR A 26 -29.34 -0.02 30.49
N GLU A 27 -30.60 0.35 30.23
CA GLU A 27 -31.64 0.48 31.27
C GLU A 27 -32.01 -0.89 31.90
N HIS A 28 -31.86 -1.98 31.16
CA HIS A 28 -32.10 -3.36 31.64
C HIS A 28 -30.83 -4.06 32.17
N GLY A 29 -29.74 -3.30 32.43
CA GLY A 29 -28.53 -3.78 33.09
C GLY A 29 -27.50 -4.49 32.18
N GLU A 30 -27.68 -4.43 30.86
CA GLU A 30 -26.80 -5.07 29.87
C GLU A 30 -25.93 -4.03 29.14
N PHE A 31 -24.70 -3.83 29.61
CA PHE A 31 -23.81 -2.77 29.10
C PHE A 31 -23.04 -3.21 27.85
N VAL A 32 -23.52 -2.79 26.68
CA VAL A 32 -22.86 -3.02 25.37
C VAL A 32 -22.20 -1.74 24.84
N LYS A 33 -20.94 -1.86 24.40
CA LYS A 33 -20.07 -0.70 24.05
C LYS A 33 -20.41 -0.02 22.73
N SER A 34 -21.02 -0.72 21.77
CA SER A 34 -21.28 -0.19 20.42
C SER A 34 -22.33 -1.01 19.67
N ALA A 35 -22.85 -0.47 18.56
CA ALA A 35 -23.80 -1.15 17.69
C ALA A 35 -23.26 -2.47 17.06
N SER A 36 -21.94 -2.68 17.08
CA SER A 36 -21.30 -3.91 16.58
C SER A 36 -21.18 -5.01 17.63
N SER A 37 -21.54 -4.73 18.89
CA SER A 37 -21.49 -5.69 20.00
C SER A 37 -22.54 -6.80 19.87
N THR A 38 -22.18 -7.99 20.34
CA THR A 38 -23.00 -9.19 20.28
C THR A 38 -23.81 -9.35 21.56
N VAL A 39 -25.09 -9.68 21.44
CA VAL A 39 -26.04 -9.82 22.56
C VAL A 39 -26.38 -11.30 22.79
N PRO A 40 -26.41 -11.79 24.05
CA PRO A 40 -26.85 -13.14 24.36
C PRO A 40 -28.29 -13.40 23.90
N ALA A 41 -28.57 -14.62 23.43
CA ALA A 41 -29.90 -15.03 22.99
C ALA A 41 -31.07 -14.70 23.95
N PRO A 42 -30.97 -14.92 25.28
CA PRO A 42 -32.07 -14.58 26.19
C PRO A 42 -32.32 -13.07 26.31
N VAL A 43 -31.27 -12.25 26.15
CA VAL A 43 -31.37 -10.78 26.20
C VAL A 43 -31.97 -10.24 24.89
N ALA A 44 -31.56 -10.82 23.75
CA ALA A 44 -32.15 -10.48 22.45
C ALA A 44 -33.66 -10.85 22.39
N ARG A 45 -34.06 -11.93 23.06
CA ARG A 45 -35.47 -12.32 23.20
C ARG A 45 -36.26 -11.32 24.05
N ARG A 46 -35.73 -10.95 25.22
CA ARG A 46 -36.34 -9.92 26.10
C ARG A 46 -36.48 -8.57 25.39
N LEU A 47 -35.48 -8.17 24.59
CA LEU A 47 -35.56 -6.97 23.77
C LEU A 47 -36.72 -7.04 22.78
N ARG A 48 -36.89 -8.15 22.05
CA ARG A 48 -37.99 -8.28 21.08
C ARG A 48 -39.37 -8.27 21.73
N GLU A 49 -39.50 -8.86 22.91
CA GLU A 49 -40.78 -9.00 23.62
C GLU A 49 -41.18 -7.72 24.36
N GLY A 50 -40.23 -6.98 24.96
CA GLY A 50 -40.53 -5.82 25.83
C GLY A 50 -40.21 -4.43 25.25
N PHE A 51 -39.70 -4.34 24.02
CA PHE A 51 -39.28 -3.05 23.46
C PHE A 51 -40.45 -2.12 23.10
N ASP A 52 -41.57 -2.67 22.60
CA ASP A 52 -42.72 -1.85 22.18
C ASP A 52 -43.43 -1.19 23.37
N GLU A 53 -43.51 -1.85 24.52
CA GLU A 53 -44.06 -1.27 25.76
C GLU A 53 -43.14 -0.18 26.33
N TRP A 54 -41.83 -0.44 26.33
CA TRP A 54 -40.82 0.55 26.74
C TRP A 54 -40.81 1.79 25.83
N ALA A 55 -40.95 1.59 24.51
CA ALA A 55 -40.96 2.67 23.53
C ALA A 55 -42.22 3.55 23.64
N GLN A 56 -43.36 2.98 24.04
CA GLN A 56 -44.61 3.72 24.29
C GLN A 56 -44.51 4.62 25.54
N GLY A 57 -43.79 4.20 26.58
CA GLY A 57 -43.57 4.99 27.80
C GLY A 57 -42.60 6.17 27.64
N LYS A 58 -41.84 6.23 26.55
CA LYS A 58 -40.79 7.25 26.32
C LYS A 58 -41.20 8.40 25.39
N GLY A 59 -42.44 8.41 24.89
CA GLY A 59 -42.94 9.44 23.96
C GLY A 59 -42.31 9.29 22.56
N ASP A 60 -43.17 9.08 21.56
CA ASP A 60 -42.91 8.87 20.13
C ASP A 60 -41.44 8.68 19.66
N VAL A 61 -41.01 7.42 19.60
CA VAL A 61 -39.72 7.01 19.00
C VAL A 61 -39.91 6.51 17.56
N ARG A 62 -41.12 6.63 16.98
CA ARG A 62 -41.43 6.17 15.62
C ARG A 62 -41.60 7.35 14.65
N ARG A 63 -40.46 8.03 14.37
CA ARG A 63 -40.19 8.89 13.20
C ARG A 63 -41.21 10.02 12.93
N GLY A 64 -40.87 11.23 13.39
CA GLY A 64 -41.36 12.54 12.92
C GLY A 64 -40.22 13.57 12.82
N PRO A 65 -40.39 14.71 12.10
CA PRO A 65 -39.32 15.52 11.52
C PRO A 65 -38.72 16.57 12.48
N ASP A 66 -37.39 16.69 12.52
CA ASP A 66 -36.73 17.68 13.39
C ASP A 66 -36.68 19.06 12.74
N THR A 67 -37.62 19.88 13.21
CA THR A 67 -37.60 21.34 13.27
C THR A 67 -36.41 21.91 14.04
N ALA A 68 -36.11 23.18 13.74
CA ALA A 68 -34.99 24.00 14.20
C ALA A 68 -34.82 24.16 15.74
N PRO A 69 -33.60 24.49 16.21
CA PRO A 69 -33.35 24.92 17.60
C PRO A 69 -33.66 26.42 17.83
N PRO A 70 -33.96 26.83 19.09
CA PRO A 70 -34.51 28.14 19.44
C PRO A 70 -33.47 29.28 19.56
N PRO A 71 -33.89 30.57 19.58
CA PRO A 71 -33.02 31.73 19.47
C PRO A 71 -32.62 32.34 20.82
N ALA A 72 -31.47 33.02 20.85
CA ALA A 72 -31.12 34.04 21.85
C ALA A 72 -30.10 35.06 21.26
N PRO A 73 -30.01 36.29 21.79
CA PRO A 73 -30.43 37.49 21.07
C PRO A 73 -29.30 38.33 20.45
N LYS A 74 -29.68 39.20 19.50
CA LYS A 74 -28.85 40.22 18.86
C LYS A 74 -28.89 41.55 19.63
N VAL A 75 -27.73 42.13 19.88
CA VAL A 75 -27.44 43.58 19.95
C VAL A 75 -25.99 43.71 19.46
N GLY A 76 -25.52 44.62 18.61
CA GLY A 76 -26.01 45.79 17.91
C GLY A 76 -24.81 46.32 17.08
N VAL A 77 -25.08 46.98 15.96
CA VAL A 77 -24.13 47.41 14.92
C VAL A 77 -23.24 48.58 15.36
N ALA A 78 -21.94 48.59 14.98
CA ALA A 78 -21.23 49.77 14.44
C ALA A 78 -19.80 49.47 13.96
N ARG A 79 -19.50 49.78 12.69
CA ARG A 79 -18.17 50.21 12.17
C ARG A 79 -18.19 51.76 12.16
N PRO A 80 -17.07 52.51 12.24
CA PRO A 80 -16.00 52.53 11.21
C PRO A 80 -14.57 52.74 11.84
N ALA A 81 -13.41 52.45 11.23
CA ALA A 81 -12.60 53.20 10.25
C ALA A 81 -11.10 52.89 10.55
N LYS A 82 -10.21 52.99 9.56
CA LYS A 82 -8.72 52.88 9.59
C LYS A 82 -8.13 54.34 9.64
N PRO A 83 -6.85 54.69 10.01
CA PRO A 83 -5.59 53.95 9.82
C PRO A 83 -4.36 54.13 10.76
N GLU A 84 -3.33 53.31 10.46
CA GLU A 84 -1.85 53.52 10.56
C GLU A 84 -0.99 53.36 11.86
N ARG A 85 -0.08 52.36 11.76
CA ARG A 85 1.40 52.34 11.97
C ARG A 85 2.03 52.64 13.36
N SER A 86 2.60 51.60 14.00
CA SER A 86 4.07 51.36 14.10
C SER A 86 4.49 50.44 15.28
N ALA A 87 5.37 49.49 14.97
CA ALA A 87 6.43 48.84 15.76
C ALA A 87 6.23 48.42 17.24
N ARG A 88 6.32 47.10 17.50
CA ARG A 88 7.26 46.55 18.50
C ARG A 88 7.59 45.08 18.27
N ILE A 89 8.88 44.79 18.38
CA ILE A 89 9.58 43.50 18.37
C ILE A 89 9.25 42.72 19.65
N ALA A 90 8.97 41.41 19.58
CA ALA A 90 9.41 40.37 20.54
C ALA A 90 8.86 38.94 20.26
N ALA A 91 9.81 37.98 20.27
CA ALA A 91 9.72 36.56 20.68
C ALA A 91 8.99 35.48 19.82
N PRO A 92 9.56 34.25 19.71
CA PRO A 92 8.99 33.15 18.93
C PRO A 92 7.80 32.49 19.64
N PRO A 93 6.79 31.97 18.91
CA PRO A 93 5.58 31.44 19.52
C PRO A 93 5.82 30.05 20.14
N ARG A 94 5.49 29.92 21.43
CA ARG A 94 5.22 28.61 22.05
C ARG A 94 3.96 28.00 21.40
N PRO A 95 3.91 26.68 21.18
CA PRO A 95 2.73 26.02 20.63
C PRO A 95 1.56 26.04 21.62
N ASN A 96 0.37 26.32 21.08
CA ASN A 96 -0.89 26.56 21.78
C ASN A 96 -1.47 25.26 22.40
N PRO A 97 -1.97 25.23 23.66
CA PRO A 97 -2.41 24.01 24.36
C PRO A 97 -3.75 23.38 23.93
N SER A 98 -4.34 23.77 22.79
CA SER A 98 -5.72 23.38 22.45
C SER A 98 -5.86 22.19 21.50
N GLN A 99 -4.82 21.37 21.32
CA GLN A 99 -4.91 20.07 20.63
C GLN A 99 -4.53 18.92 21.57
N ARG A 100 -5.46 18.52 22.44
CA ARG A 100 -5.40 17.21 23.11
C ARG A 100 -6.80 16.62 23.24
N VAL A 101 -7.13 15.68 22.36
CA VAL A 101 -8.11 14.64 22.69
C VAL A 101 -7.55 13.27 22.27
N ARG A 102 -7.28 12.47 23.30
CA ARG A 102 -6.88 11.04 23.36
C ARG A 102 -5.41 10.66 23.07
N GLY A 103 -4.50 11.21 23.88
CA GLY A 103 -3.15 10.67 24.10
C GLY A 103 -2.81 10.66 25.60
N LEU A 104 -1.83 9.83 25.99
CA LEU A 104 -1.33 9.77 27.37
C LEU A 104 -0.83 11.16 27.82
N THR A 105 -0.99 11.47 29.10
CA THR A 105 -0.37 12.65 29.70
C THR A 105 1.14 12.41 29.90
N PRO A 106 1.98 13.46 29.90
CA PRO A 106 3.42 13.29 30.10
C PRO A 106 3.79 12.55 31.39
N LYS A 107 2.99 12.72 32.45
CA LYS A 107 3.14 12.01 33.72
C LYS A 107 2.87 10.50 33.59
N GLN A 108 1.92 10.11 32.74
CA GLN A 108 1.60 8.71 32.46
C GLN A 108 2.64 8.06 31.56
N GLU A 109 3.16 8.79 30.57
CA GLU A 109 4.26 8.32 29.72
C GLU A 109 5.53 8.07 30.55
N ALA A 110 5.88 8.99 31.45
CA ALA A 110 7.01 8.84 32.35
C ALA A 110 6.88 7.62 33.27
N ALA A 111 5.66 7.30 33.75
CA ALA A 111 5.41 6.11 34.55
C ALA A 111 5.63 4.81 33.76
N ILE A 112 5.15 4.77 32.51
CA ILE A 112 5.37 3.63 31.59
C ILE A 112 6.87 3.44 31.35
N CYS A 113 7.59 4.49 30.94
CA CYS A 113 9.03 4.41 30.68
C CYS A 113 9.80 3.89 31.90
N LYS A 114 9.50 4.41 33.10
CA LYS A 114 10.16 3.99 34.34
C LYS A 114 9.98 2.49 34.61
N SER A 115 8.76 1.96 34.48
CA SER A 115 8.51 0.53 34.73
C SER A 115 9.18 -0.37 33.69
N PHE A 116 9.20 0.03 32.42
CA PHE A 116 9.87 -0.74 31.37
C PHE A 116 11.40 -0.72 31.57
N ARG A 117 12.02 0.44 31.80
CA ARG A 117 13.47 0.51 32.14
C ARG A 117 13.82 -0.37 33.35
N GLN A 118 12.97 -0.37 34.38
CA GLN A 118 13.18 -1.20 35.56
C GLN A 118 13.14 -2.70 35.23
N ALA A 119 12.20 -3.14 34.38
CA ALA A 119 12.11 -4.53 33.94
C ALA A 119 13.34 -4.98 33.13
N TYR A 120 13.88 -4.09 32.28
CA TYR A 120 15.11 -4.36 31.52
C TYR A 120 16.34 -4.39 32.44
N ARG A 121 16.45 -3.45 33.40
CA ARG A 121 17.56 -3.42 34.37
C ARG A 121 17.56 -4.60 35.33
N SER A 122 16.39 -5.11 35.72
CA SER A 122 16.29 -6.28 36.62
C SER A 122 16.44 -7.62 35.91
N GLY A 123 16.59 -7.64 34.57
CA GLY A 123 16.65 -8.88 33.79
C GLY A 123 15.28 -9.55 33.56
N ASN A 124 14.19 -9.00 34.09
CA ASN A 124 12.83 -9.51 33.96
C ASN A 124 12.13 -8.98 32.69
N HIS A 125 12.78 -9.15 31.54
CA HIS A 125 12.29 -8.69 30.23
C HIS A 125 11.99 -9.86 29.28
N ASP A 126 11.69 -11.03 29.83
CA ASP A 126 11.13 -12.13 29.04
C ASP A 126 9.74 -11.73 28.49
N TRP A 127 9.34 -12.38 27.40
CA TRP A 127 8.13 -12.03 26.68
C TRP A 127 6.88 -12.04 27.58
N ALA A 128 6.77 -12.97 28.52
CA ALA A 128 5.62 -13.09 29.42
C ALA A 128 5.55 -11.96 30.46
N THR A 129 6.69 -11.47 30.97
CA THR A 129 6.72 -10.36 31.92
C THR A 129 6.44 -9.02 31.24
N LEU A 130 6.98 -8.80 30.04
CA LEU A 130 6.68 -7.60 29.26
C LEU A 130 5.21 -7.56 28.82
N ASP A 131 4.65 -8.71 28.43
CA ASP A 131 3.23 -8.82 28.04
C ASP A 131 2.28 -8.42 29.18
N LYS A 132 2.58 -8.86 30.42
CA LYS A 132 1.85 -8.44 31.63
C LYS A 132 1.98 -6.94 31.88
N LEU A 133 3.16 -6.36 31.70
CA LEU A 133 3.39 -4.91 31.87
C LEU A 133 2.59 -4.10 30.84
N TYR A 134 2.56 -4.55 29.58
CA TYR A 134 1.73 -3.96 28.55
C TYR A 134 0.25 -4.04 28.91
N LEU A 135 -0.22 -5.20 29.35
CA LEU A 135 -1.61 -5.41 29.73
C LEU A 135 -2.02 -4.55 30.93
N GLU A 136 -1.15 -4.41 31.95
CA GLU A 136 -1.37 -3.54 33.09
C GLU A 136 -1.61 -2.09 32.63
N TYR A 137 -0.76 -1.55 31.77
CA TYR A 137 -0.85 -0.17 31.32
C TYR A 137 -1.97 0.09 30.32
N GLU A 138 -2.33 -0.90 29.51
CA GLU A 138 -3.53 -0.87 28.66
C GLU A 138 -4.81 -0.74 29.50
N VAL A 139 -4.91 -1.53 30.57
CA VAL A 139 -6.07 -1.49 31.48
C VAL A 139 -6.06 -0.21 32.31
N LYS A 140 -4.91 0.15 32.90
CA LYS A 140 -4.73 1.28 33.82
C LYS A 140 -5.00 2.63 33.15
N TYR A 141 -4.56 2.81 31.90
CA TYR A 141 -4.76 4.07 31.18
C TYR A 141 -5.80 4.00 30.07
N ARG A 142 -6.47 2.84 29.89
CA ARG A 142 -7.48 2.61 28.85
C ARG A 142 -6.98 3.01 27.45
N VAL A 143 -5.73 2.71 27.17
CA VAL A 143 -5.07 2.96 25.88
C VAL A 143 -4.76 1.62 25.19
N SER A 144 -4.62 1.63 23.87
CA SER A 144 -4.26 0.41 23.15
C SER A 144 -2.80 0.05 23.37
N ARG A 145 -2.46 -1.25 23.24
CA ARG A 145 -1.07 -1.73 23.25
C ARG A 145 -0.15 -0.93 22.35
N ARG A 146 -0.67 -0.50 21.19
CA ARG A 146 0.06 0.31 20.21
C ARG A 146 0.54 1.65 20.79
N ILE A 147 -0.28 2.30 21.63
CA ILE A 147 0.07 3.57 22.26
C ILE A 147 1.17 3.36 23.30
N VAL A 148 1.04 2.36 24.18
CA VAL A 148 2.07 2.02 25.18
C VAL A 148 3.38 1.63 24.48
N ARG A 149 3.31 0.81 23.42
CA ARG A 149 4.48 0.39 22.64
C ARG A 149 5.19 1.58 21.99
N ASN A 150 4.45 2.55 21.44
CA ASN A 150 5.06 3.75 20.86
C ASN A 150 5.83 4.56 21.91
N VAL A 151 5.31 4.69 23.13
CA VAL A 151 6.00 5.35 24.25
C VAL A 151 7.30 4.61 24.59
N VAL A 152 7.24 3.29 24.82
CA VAL A 152 8.43 2.47 25.14
C VAL A 152 9.46 2.46 24.02
N THR A 153 9.02 2.42 22.75
CA THR A 153 9.93 2.43 21.59
C THR A 153 10.62 3.77 21.43
N THR A 154 9.91 4.87 21.70
CA THR A 154 10.48 6.22 21.68
C THR A 154 11.49 6.37 22.82
N ASP A 155 11.15 5.86 24.00
CA ASP A 155 12.02 5.87 25.18
C ASP A 155 13.30 5.05 24.98
N GLY A 156 13.20 3.85 24.38
CA GLY A 156 14.36 3.02 24.07
C GLY A 156 15.31 3.62 23.03
N ARG A 157 14.81 4.49 22.14
CA ARG A 157 15.67 5.27 21.22
C ARG A 157 16.41 6.40 21.95
N LEU A 158 15.76 7.02 22.93
CA LEU A 158 16.35 8.10 23.72
C LEU A 158 17.31 7.57 24.80
N HIS A 159 17.09 6.35 25.29
CA HIS A 159 17.87 5.73 26.39
C HIS A 159 18.32 4.30 26.07
N PRO A 160 19.09 4.05 25.00
CA PRO A 160 19.44 2.71 24.55
C PRO A 160 20.24 1.88 25.57
N ALA A 161 21.03 2.54 26.42
CA ALA A 161 21.80 1.88 27.48
C ALA A 161 20.90 1.27 28.58
N GLU A 162 19.68 1.79 28.77
CA GLU A 162 18.75 1.29 29.79
C GLU A 162 17.96 0.06 29.33
N TYR A 163 17.97 -0.24 28.04
CA TYR A 163 17.27 -1.36 27.40
C TYR A 163 18.24 -2.46 26.92
N ARG A 164 19.53 -2.36 27.25
CA ARG A 164 20.58 -3.30 26.81
C ARG A 164 20.65 -4.49 27.76
N THR A 165 20.53 -5.71 27.22
CA THR A 165 20.77 -6.95 27.98
C THR A 165 22.27 -7.07 28.29
N PRO A 166 22.69 -7.44 29.52
CA PRO A 166 24.11 -7.68 29.81
C PRO A 166 24.62 -8.83 28.92
N GLN A 167 25.65 -8.58 28.11
CA GLN A 167 26.37 -9.64 27.42
C GLN A 167 27.07 -10.52 28.47
N ARG A 168 26.81 -11.83 28.43
CA ARG A 168 27.56 -12.81 29.20
C ARG A 168 29.03 -12.78 28.72
N PRO A 169 30.04 -12.71 29.61
CA PRO A 169 31.42 -12.67 29.17
C PRO A 169 31.81 -14.01 28.48
N PRO A 170 32.80 -13.99 27.56
CA PRO A 170 33.21 -15.18 26.84
C PRO A 170 33.93 -16.13 27.80
N THR A 171 33.31 -17.26 28.13
CA THR A 171 34.00 -18.35 28.84
C THR A 171 34.93 -19.08 27.88
N GLY A 172 36.17 -18.62 27.82
CA GLY A 172 37.31 -19.36 27.29
C GLY A 172 38.49 -19.23 28.26
N ALA A 173 38.58 -20.13 29.25
CA ALA A 173 39.82 -20.35 30.01
C ALA A 173 39.82 -21.76 30.63
N ARG A 174 40.62 -22.63 29.99
CA ARG A 174 41.38 -23.78 30.49
C ARG A 174 41.03 -24.35 31.89
N ARG A 175 40.72 -25.65 31.91
CA ARG A 175 41.18 -26.58 32.96
C ARG A 175 41.60 -27.92 32.33
N SER A 176 42.92 -28.06 32.20
CA SER A 176 43.78 -29.24 32.51
C SER A 176 43.25 -30.68 32.34
N ALA A 177 44.01 -31.45 31.55
CA ALA A 177 44.18 -32.92 31.55
C ALA A 177 44.53 -33.46 32.96
N ALA A 178 44.39 -34.74 33.36
CA ALA A 178 44.33 -36.07 32.74
C ALA A 178 43.81 -37.09 33.83
N PRO A 179 43.96 -38.44 33.76
CA PRO A 179 43.89 -39.42 32.67
C PRO A 179 42.98 -40.65 32.96
N LEU A 180 42.86 -41.50 31.92
CA LEU A 180 42.43 -42.90 31.78
C LEU A 180 42.46 -43.86 33.01
N ALA A 181 41.41 -44.67 33.17
CA ALA A 181 41.42 -46.07 33.64
C ALA A 181 40.04 -46.72 33.32
N ALA A 182 39.98 -47.70 32.41
CA ALA A 182 39.99 -49.15 32.65
C ALA A 182 38.57 -49.77 32.78
N THR A 183 38.22 -50.57 31.77
CA THR A 183 37.15 -51.59 31.78
C THR A 183 37.43 -52.63 32.90
N PRO A 184 36.40 -53.27 33.48
CA PRO A 184 36.16 -54.65 33.06
C PRO A 184 34.69 -55.16 33.11
N ALA A 185 34.45 -56.14 32.21
CA ALA A 185 33.72 -57.41 32.37
C ALA A 185 32.29 -57.48 32.95
N THR A 186 31.40 -58.02 32.10
CA THR A 186 30.18 -58.79 32.40
C THR A 186 30.37 -59.92 33.42
N PRO A 187 29.29 -60.30 34.14
CA PRO A 187 28.74 -61.65 33.91
C PRO A 187 27.20 -61.78 33.95
N ARG A 188 26.70 -62.60 33.02
CA ARG A 188 25.62 -63.63 33.08
C ARG A 188 24.27 -63.35 33.81
N THR A 189 23.20 -63.50 33.02
CA THR A 189 21.75 -63.72 33.29
C THR A 189 21.45 -64.88 34.27
N PRO A 190 20.23 -65.07 34.84
CA PRO A 190 18.91 -65.12 34.14
C PRO A 190 17.67 -64.59 34.90
N GLY A 191 16.57 -64.30 34.18
CA GLY A 191 15.25 -64.12 34.83
C GLY A 191 14.20 -63.47 33.93
N GLY A 192 13.20 -64.25 33.51
CA GLY A 192 12.20 -63.88 32.50
C GLY A 192 11.32 -62.66 32.79
N ALA A 193 10.91 -61.98 31.72
CA ALA A 193 9.51 -61.64 31.44
C ALA A 193 9.40 -61.08 30.01
N ARG A 194 8.45 -61.63 29.23
CA ARG A 194 8.08 -61.18 27.88
C ARG A 194 7.70 -59.68 27.87
N PRO A 195 8.22 -58.84 26.95
CA PRO A 195 7.58 -57.59 26.59
C PRO A 195 6.57 -57.80 25.47
N VAL A 196 5.38 -57.23 25.66
CA VAL A 196 4.30 -57.04 24.68
C VAL A 196 4.83 -56.35 23.42
N PRO A 197 4.39 -56.72 22.19
CA PRO A 197 4.84 -56.04 20.97
C PRO A 197 4.40 -54.56 21.00
N PRO A 198 5.27 -53.61 20.64
CA PRO A 198 4.86 -52.22 20.54
C PRO A 198 3.85 -52.06 19.40
N THR A 199 2.75 -51.39 19.71
CA THR A 199 1.75 -50.87 18.77
C THR A 199 2.47 -50.13 17.63
N PRO A 200 2.09 -50.35 16.34
CA PRO A 200 2.73 -49.64 15.24
C PRO A 200 2.55 -48.14 15.44
N ALA A 201 3.66 -47.40 15.40
CA ALA A 201 3.66 -45.94 15.43
C ALA A 201 2.71 -45.41 14.33
N PRO A 202 1.96 -44.33 14.60
CA PRO A 202 1.06 -43.76 13.60
C PRO A 202 1.87 -43.41 12.36
N ALA A 203 1.38 -43.84 11.20
CA ALA A 203 2.00 -43.58 9.90
C ALA A 203 2.43 -42.12 9.83
N GLY A 204 3.75 -41.91 9.78
CA GLY A 204 4.30 -40.60 9.50
C GLY A 204 3.62 -40.04 8.25
N LYS A 205 3.32 -38.74 8.26
CA LYS A 205 2.76 -38.04 7.11
C LYS A 205 3.54 -38.46 5.86
N PRO A 206 2.88 -38.74 4.73
CA PRO A 206 3.57 -39.17 3.53
C PRO A 206 4.63 -38.14 3.18
N VAL A 207 5.90 -38.55 3.24
CA VAL A 207 6.99 -37.79 2.66
C VAL A 207 6.65 -37.73 1.18
N GLU A 208 6.35 -36.54 0.65
CA GLU A 208 6.16 -36.32 -0.78
C GLU A 208 7.37 -36.93 -1.50
N ARG A 209 7.18 -38.08 -2.16
CA ARG A 209 8.20 -38.65 -3.03
C ARG A 209 8.47 -37.60 -4.11
N GLY A 210 9.69 -37.07 -4.13
CA GLY A 210 10.05 -35.94 -4.99
C GLY A 210 9.68 -36.20 -6.44
N ARG A 211 9.08 -35.20 -7.10
CA ARG A 211 8.77 -35.24 -8.53
C ARG A 211 10.12 -35.43 -9.26
N PRO A 212 10.30 -36.48 -10.08
CA PRO A 212 11.48 -36.61 -10.92
C PRO A 212 11.65 -35.31 -11.71
N ARG A 213 12.86 -34.75 -11.65
CA ARG A 213 13.19 -33.52 -12.35
C ARG A 213 14.10 -33.84 -13.53
N PRO A 214 13.69 -33.58 -14.77
CA PRO A 214 14.61 -33.70 -15.89
C PRO A 214 15.71 -32.65 -15.72
N ARG A 215 16.96 -33.07 -15.91
CA ARG A 215 18.16 -32.21 -15.90
C ARG A 215 18.71 -32.24 -17.32
N THR A 216 18.43 -31.22 -18.11
CA THR A 216 18.71 -31.19 -19.54
C THR A 216 19.30 -29.85 -19.94
N GLY A 217 20.44 -29.89 -20.65
CA GLY A 217 21.01 -28.74 -21.33
C GLY A 217 21.54 -27.63 -20.43
N ASP A 218 21.85 -26.51 -21.07
CA ASP A 218 22.37 -25.29 -20.45
C ASP A 218 21.26 -24.46 -19.77
N LEU A 219 21.65 -23.34 -19.15
CA LEU A 219 20.69 -22.36 -18.63
C LEU A 219 19.81 -21.82 -19.77
N PRO A 220 18.53 -21.52 -19.50
CA PRO A 220 17.66 -20.97 -20.53
C PRO A 220 18.21 -19.63 -21.05
N PRO A 221 18.11 -19.35 -22.36
CA PRO A 221 18.68 -18.13 -22.91
C PRO A 221 18.00 -16.89 -22.32
N VAL A 222 18.81 -15.98 -21.78
CA VAL A 222 18.37 -14.68 -21.26
C VAL A 222 18.92 -13.56 -22.13
N ARG A 223 18.17 -12.46 -22.19
CA ARG A 223 18.60 -11.27 -22.91
C ARG A 223 19.24 -10.31 -21.90
N GLY A 224 20.52 -10.01 -22.08
CA GLY A 224 21.24 -9.01 -21.28
C GLY A 224 21.10 -7.57 -21.78
N VAL A 225 21.79 -6.68 -21.09
CA VAL A 225 21.92 -5.25 -21.45
C VAL A 225 22.59 -5.13 -22.82
N ALA A 226 22.15 -4.18 -23.65
CA ALA A 226 22.62 -4.08 -25.03
C ALA A 226 24.09 -3.61 -25.13
N SER A 227 24.51 -2.70 -24.25
CA SER A 227 25.89 -2.22 -24.15
C SER A 227 26.14 -1.67 -22.75
N ALA A 228 27.02 -2.33 -22.00
CA ALA A 228 27.39 -1.89 -20.65
C ALA A 228 28.07 -0.52 -20.68
N ASP A 229 28.98 -0.29 -21.63
CA ASP A 229 29.63 1.01 -21.86
C ASP A 229 28.63 2.13 -22.11
N SER A 230 27.67 1.93 -23.02
CA SER A 230 26.67 2.96 -23.34
C SER A 230 25.79 3.32 -22.14
N VAL A 231 25.51 2.34 -21.28
CA VAL A 231 24.74 2.53 -20.04
C VAL A 231 25.59 3.23 -18.98
N ALA A 232 26.86 2.85 -18.82
CA ALA A 232 27.78 3.51 -17.91
C ALA A 232 28.01 4.99 -18.29
N ASP A 233 28.23 5.27 -19.57
CA ASP A 233 28.39 6.64 -20.08
C ASP A 233 27.12 7.46 -19.86
N LEU A 234 25.93 6.85 -20.04
CA LEU A 234 24.66 7.48 -19.74
C LEU A 234 24.49 7.79 -18.25
N ILE A 235 24.85 6.86 -17.36
CA ILE A 235 24.78 7.04 -15.91
C ILE A 235 25.68 8.20 -15.48
N MET A 236 26.94 8.20 -15.91
CA MET A 236 27.90 9.27 -15.58
C MET A 236 27.49 10.64 -16.15
N ALA A 237 26.85 10.66 -17.32
CA ALA A 237 26.31 11.89 -17.90
C ALA A 237 25.10 12.45 -17.10
N LEU A 238 24.30 11.57 -16.51
CA LEU A 238 23.11 11.96 -15.74
C LEU A 238 23.41 12.27 -14.28
N ASP A 239 24.41 11.61 -13.71
CA ASP A 239 24.93 11.86 -12.37
C ASP A 239 26.46 11.97 -12.42
N PRO A 240 26.99 13.19 -12.63
CA PRO A 240 28.43 13.43 -12.67
C PRO A 240 29.17 13.15 -11.36
N SER A 241 28.46 12.90 -10.25
CA SER A 241 29.10 12.51 -8.99
C SER A 241 29.60 11.07 -8.97
N LEU A 242 29.10 10.23 -9.89
CA LEU A 242 29.53 8.86 -10.08
C LEU A 242 30.76 8.82 -11.00
N THR A 243 31.96 8.73 -10.40
CA THR A 243 33.23 8.83 -11.14
C THR A 243 33.89 7.49 -11.46
N ASP A 244 33.50 6.41 -10.78
CA ASP A 244 34.11 5.08 -10.96
C ASP A 244 33.41 4.33 -12.11
N ARG A 245 33.91 4.55 -13.34
CA ARG A 245 33.33 3.95 -14.54
C ARG A 245 33.43 2.43 -14.55
N ASP A 246 34.54 1.87 -14.06
CA ASP A 246 34.79 0.43 -14.08
C ASP A 246 33.84 -0.29 -13.11
N GLU A 247 33.59 0.28 -11.93
CA GLU A 247 32.61 -0.25 -10.99
C GLU A 247 31.17 -0.16 -11.53
N ILE A 248 30.82 0.91 -12.25
CA ILE A 248 29.52 1.02 -12.91
C ILE A 248 29.37 -0.08 -13.98
N ILE A 249 30.40 -0.28 -14.82
CA ILE A 249 30.39 -1.32 -15.85
C ILE A 249 30.27 -2.71 -15.21
N ALA A 250 30.99 -2.98 -14.13
CA ALA A 250 30.87 -4.23 -13.39
C ALA A 250 29.42 -4.44 -12.89
N CYS A 251 28.82 -3.42 -12.27
CA CYS A 251 27.43 -3.47 -11.82
C CYS A 251 26.43 -3.70 -12.97
N VAL A 252 26.65 -3.08 -14.14
CA VAL A 252 25.81 -3.27 -15.33
C VAL A 252 26.02 -4.68 -15.92
N GLY A 253 27.25 -5.22 -15.81
CA GLY A 253 27.63 -6.56 -16.21
C GLY A 253 26.80 -7.64 -15.51
N ASP A 254 26.44 -7.45 -14.23
CA ASP A 254 25.62 -8.40 -13.46
C ASP A 254 24.20 -8.62 -14.02
N PHE A 255 23.76 -7.76 -14.95
CA PHE A 255 22.49 -7.87 -15.68
C PHE A 255 22.62 -8.55 -17.06
N THR A 256 23.81 -9.06 -17.39
CA THR A 256 24.14 -9.64 -18.71
C THR A 256 24.74 -11.03 -18.51
N PRO A 257 24.41 -12.02 -19.38
CA PRO A 257 25.11 -13.29 -19.36
C PRO A 257 26.57 -13.15 -19.80
N ASP A 258 27.44 -14.01 -19.30
CA ASP A 258 28.84 -14.09 -19.73
C ASP A 258 28.97 -14.72 -21.14
N ALA A 259 30.20 -14.85 -21.62
CA ALA A 259 30.48 -15.37 -22.96
C ALA A 259 30.05 -16.83 -23.12
N GLU A 260 30.07 -17.60 -22.04
CA GLU A 260 29.63 -18.98 -21.94
C GLU A 260 28.10 -19.11 -21.76
N GLY A 261 27.40 -17.99 -21.62
CA GLY A 261 25.95 -17.94 -21.41
C GLY A 261 25.52 -18.19 -19.96
N ASN A 262 26.45 -18.21 -19.01
CA ASN A 262 26.11 -18.25 -17.59
C ASN A 262 25.63 -16.88 -17.13
N TYR A 263 24.78 -16.88 -16.11
CA TYR A 263 24.25 -15.66 -15.52
C TYR A 263 23.73 -15.93 -14.12
N GLY A 264 23.51 -14.86 -13.35
CA GLY A 264 22.89 -14.95 -12.03
C GLY A 264 21.48 -14.35 -11.99
N TYR A 265 20.96 -14.19 -10.78
CA TYR A 265 19.60 -13.74 -10.51
C TYR A 265 19.22 -12.43 -11.20
N LEU A 266 20.10 -11.41 -11.17
CA LEU A 266 19.80 -10.08 -11.71
C LEU A 266 19.60 -10.09 -13.22
N ALA A 267 20.51 -10.71 -13.99
CA ALA A 267 20.35 -10.90 -15.42
C ALA A 267 19.07 -11.67 -15.79
N TRP A 268 18.73 -12.72 -15.01
CA TRP A 268 17.48 -13.47 -15.20
C TRP A 268 16.24 -12.58 -14.96
N ARG A 269 16.24 -11.79 -13.88
CA ARG A 269 15.16 -10.84 -13.56
C ARG A 269 15.05 -9.71 -14.58
N TYR A 270 16.17 -9.16 -15.04
CA TYR A 270 16.22 -8.14 -16.07
C TYR A 270 15.65 -8.64 -17.39
N SER A 271 16.04 -9.83 -17.85
CA SER A 271 15.52 -10.43 -19.08
C SER A 271 13.99 -10.59 -19.03
N ALA A 272 13.47 -11.10 -17.91
CA ALA A 272 12.03 -11.25 -17.71
C ALA A 272 11.30 -9.89 -17.65
N ALA A 273 11.84 -8.91 -16.92
CA ALA A 273 11.25 -7.57 -16.81
C ALA A 273 11.25 -6.84 -18.16
N HIS A 274 12.37 -6.90 -18.88
CA HIS A 274 12.49 -6.31 -20.21
C HIS A 274 11.46 -6.90 -21.18
N ARG A 275 11.33 -8.23 -21.24
CA ARG A 275 10.36 -8.90 -22.13
C ARG A 275 8.92 -8.43 -21.88
N ARG A 276 8.57 -8.19 -20.63
CA ARG A 276 7.23 -7.71 -20.23
C ARG A 276 7.00 -6.24 -20.56
N THR A 277 7.99 -5.39 -20.32
CA THR A 277 7.86 -3.95 -20.51
C THR A 277 7.99 -3.55 -21.99
N TYR A 278 8.87 -4.23 -22.74
CA TYR A 278 9.19 -3.92 -24.13
C TYR A 278 9.08 -5.17 -25.02
N PRO A 279 7.89 -5.76 -25.19
CA PRO A 279 7.70 -7.02 -25.92
C PRO A 279 8.00 -6.91 -27.42
N THR A 280 7.79 -5.74 -28.03
CA THR A 280 7.87 -5.52 -29.48
C THR A 280 8.99 -4.56 -29.90
N LEU A 281 9.86 -4.16 -28.96
CA LEU A 281 10.87 -3.13 -29.21
C LEU A 281 12.02 -3.68 -30.07
N ALA A 282 12.09 -3.22 -31.31
CA ALA A 282 13.07 -3.68 -32.31
C ALA A 282 14.51 -3.24 -31.96
N THR A 283 14.70 -2.00 -31.51
CA THR A 283 16.02 -1.44 -31.17
C THR A 283 16.03 -0.92 -29.75
N ARG A 284 16.93 -1.46 -28.92
CA ARG A 284 17.09 -1.06 -27.52
C ARG A 284 18.13 0.04 -27.41
N THR A 285 17.94 0.94 -26.46
CA THR A 285 18.91 2.01 -26.13
C THR A 285 19.33 1.90 -24.68
N ALA A 286 20.48 2.47 -24.33
CA ALA A 286 20.95 2.53 -22.94
C ALA A 286 19.88 3.03 -21.93
N HIS A 287 19.01 3.97 -22.34
CA HIS A 287 17.90 4.43 -21.48
C HIS A 287 16.86 3.34 -21.16
N HIS A 288 16.52 2.48 -22.14
CA HIS A 288 15.59 1.38 -21.91
C HIS A 288 16.18 0.37 -20.93
N ASP A 289 17.47 0.06 -21.11
CA ASP A 289 18.18 -0.87 -20.22
C ASP A 289 18.30 -0.31 -18.81
N LEU A 290 18.69 0.97 -18.68
CA LEU A 290 18.81 1.67 -17.40
C LEU A 290 17.49 1.69 -16.62
N ALA A 291 16.37 2.01 -17.28
CA ALA A 291 15.06 2.02 -16.63
C ALA A 291 14.66 0.63 -16.09
N ILE A 292 14.91 -0.44 -16.85
CA ILE A 292 14.61 -1.80 -16.42
C ILE A 292 15.52 -2.24 -15.27
N MET A 293 16.83 -1.96 -15.36
CA MET A 293 17.76 -2.25 -14.27
C MET A 293 17.33 -1.55 -12.98
N ALA A 294 17.01 -0.25 -13.04
CA ALA A 294 16.53 0.52 -11.89
C ALA A 294 15.26 -0.09 -11.28
N GLN A 295 14.29 -0.48 -12.12
CA GLN A 295 13.06 -1.15 -11.69
C GLN A 295 13.35 -2.49 -11.00
N VAL A 296 14.25 -3.30 -11.57
CA VAL A 296 14.63 -4.60 -11.00
C VAL A 296 15.32 -4.40 -9.66
N VAL A 297 16.31 -3.52 -9.57
CA VAL A 297 17.06 -3.25 -8.34
C VAL A 297 16.12 -2.79 -7.23
N GLU A 298 15.24 -1.82 -7.49
CA GLU A 298 14.28 -1.36 -6.48
C GLU A 298 13.37 -2.51 -6.02
N ALA A 299 12.77 -3.23 -6.97
CA ALA A 299 11.79 -4.26 -6.67
C ALA A 299 12.39 -5.47 -5.95
N GLU A 300 13.63 -5.85 -6.25
CA GLU A 300 14.32 -6.96 -5.60
C GLU A 300 14.97 -6.54 -4.27
N THR A 301 15.48 -5.32 -4.13
CA THR A 301 15.96 -4.77 -2.85
C THR A 301 14.82 -4.65 -1.85
N ASP A 302 13.65 -4.16 -2.25
CA ASP A 302 12.47 -4.08 -1.39
C ASP A 302 11.95 -5.46 -0.96
N LEU A 303 12.07 -6.46 -1.84
CA LEU A 303 11.71 -7.84 -1.52
C LEU A 303 12.71 -8.45 -0.53
N LEU A 304 14.01 -8.29 -0.77
CA LEU A 304 15.07 -8.76 0.10
C LEU A 304 14.96 -8.14 1.51
N ASN A 305 14.68 -6.83 1.58
CA ASN A 305 14.49 -6.11 2.82
C ASN A 305 13.28 -6.59 3.65
N GLN A 306 12.26 -7.21 3.03
CA GLN A 306 11.15 -7.81 3.78
C GLN A 306 11.59 -9.04 4.59
N PHE A 307 12.64 -9.74 4.14
CA PHE A 307 13.17 -10.91 4.82
C PHE A 307 14.17 -10.55 5.92
N ILE A 308 15.00 -9.53 5.68
CA ILE A 308 16.09 -9.15 6.60
C ILE A 308 15.57 -8.39 7.84
N ARG A 309 14.35 -7.84 7.82
CA ARG A 309 13.71 -7.16 8.97
C ARG A 309 13.21 -8.11 10.08
N ALA A 310 13.27 -9.43 9.88
CA ALA A 310 13.04 -10.46 10.90
C ALA A 310 14.35 -10.74 11.69
N PRO A 311 14.33 -11.33 12.90
CA PRO A 311 15.54 -11.46 13.71
C PRO A 311 16.47 -12.55 13.14
N GLY A 312 17.33 -12.19 12.19
CA GLY A 312 18.38 -13.05 11.62
C GLY A 312 18.70 -12.71 10.17
N ASN A 313 19.97 -12.82 9.77
CA ASN A 313 20.37 -12.73 8.37
C ASN A 313 19.85 -13.97 7.62
N VAL A 314 18.71 -13.83 6.95
CA VAL A 314 18.03 -14.94 6.26
C VAL A 314 18.92 -15.56 5.17
N LEU A 315 19.85 -14.81 4.58
CA LEU A 315 20.77 -15.31 3.56
C LEU A 315 21.82 -16.30 4.11
N GLU A 316 22.05 -16.29 5.42
CA GLU A 316 23.05 -17.15 6.09
C GLU A 316 22.42 -18.26 6.93
N GLN A 317 21.08 -18.33 6.96
CA GLN A 317 20.34 -19.28 7.81
C GLN A 317 19.34 -20.12 7.01
N PRO A 318 19.80 -21.18 6.32
CA PRO A 318 18.93 -22.03 5.49
C PRO A 318 17.72 -22.61 6.23
N ALA A 319 17.89 -22.98 7.51
CA ALA A 319 16.79 -23.50 8.32
C ALA A 319 15.67 -22.46 8.57
N LEU A 320 16.02 -21.17 8.66
CA LEU A 320 15.05 -20.08 8.78
C LEU A 320 14.32 -19.86 7.45
N VAL A 321 15.06 -19.88 6.34
CA VAL A 321 14.51 -19.83 4.97
C VAL A 321 13.46 -20.92 4.77
N GLN A 322 13.82 -22.17 5.07
CA GLN A 322 12.93 -23.32 4.90
C GLN A 322 11.63 -23.14 5.70
N ARG A 323 11.72 -22.79 7.00
CA ARG A 323 10.54 -22.55 7.84
C ARG A 323 9.62 -21.45 7.29
N MET A 324 10.21 -20.35 6.79
CA MET A 324 9.46 -19.26 6.19
C MET A 324 8.74 -19.70 4.92
N LEU A 325 9.44 -20.42 4.04
CA LEU A 325 8.86 -20.94 2.80
C LEU A 325 7.79 -22.00 3.06
N ASP A 326 7.97 -22.87 4.05
CA ASP A 326 7.00 -23.88 4.45
C ASP A 326 5.73 -23.24 4.98
N THR A 327 5.86 -22.25 5.86
CA THR A 327 4.73 -21.51 6.44
C THR A 327 3.93 -20.80 5.35
N LYS A 328 4.62 -20.10 4.43
CA LYS A 328 3.98 -19.40 3.33
C LYS A 328 3.33 -20.37 2.33
N TYR A 329 3.99 -21.49 2.02
CA TYR A 329 3.44 -22.52 1.13
C TYR A 329 2.19 -23.18 1.72
N ALA A 330 2.19 -23.46 3.02
CA ALA A 330 1.03 -24.00 3.74
C ALA A 330 -0.18 -23.04 3.73
N SER A 331 0.06 -21.73 3.61
CA SER A 331 -1.01 -20.73 3.49
C SER A 331 -1.63 -20.63 2.10
N LEU A 332 -1.02 -21.23 1.07
CA LEU A 332 -1.58 -21.27 -0.27
C LEU A 332 -2.72 -22.29 -0.35
N SER A 333 -3.78 -21.94 -1.07
CA SER A 333 -4.86 -22.85 -1.46
C SER A 333 -4.36 -23.93 -2.42
N ASP A 334 -5.06 -25.07 -2.47
CA ASP A 334 -4.67 -26.16 -3.37
C ASP A 334 -4.76 -25.74 -4.85
N ALA A 335 -3.94 -26.37 -5.70
CA ALA A 335 -3.91 -26.07 -7.14
C ALA A 335 -5.25 -26.38 -7.84
N GLY A 336 -6.04 -27.31 -7.28
CA GLY A 336 -7.36 -27.67 -7.77
C GLY A 336 -8.50 -26.80 -7.23
N ASP A 337 -8.22 -25.91 -6.27
CA ASP A 337 -9.25 -25.03 -5.69
C ASP A 337 -9.36 -23.75 -6.50
N PHE A 338 -10.57 -23.49 -7.01
CA PHE A 338 -10.90 -22.26 -7.73
C PHE A 338 -11.69 -21.29 -6.84
N GLY A 339 -11.50 -20.00 -7.08
CA GLY A 339 -12.29 -18.94 -6.47
C GLY A 339 -13.76 -19.01 -6.89
N SER A 340 -14.65 -18.62 -5.99
CA SER A 340 -16.08 -18.45 -6.27
C SER A 340 -16.40 -17.22 -7.13
N SER A 341 -15.41 -16.36 -7.39
CA SER A 341 -15.53 -15.13 -8.19
C SER A 341 -14.18 -14.72 -8.78
N ALA A 342 -14.18 -13.82 -9.79
CA ALA A 342 -12.96 -13.26 -10.37
C ALA A 342 -12.07 -12.57 -9.31
N ALA A 343 -12.67 -11.86 -8.36
CA ALA A 343 -11.95 -11.20 -7.27
C ALA A 343 -11.30 -12.18 -6.28
N ASP A 344 -11.95 -13.32 -6.01
CA ASP A 344 -11.38 -14.37 -5.17
C ASP A 344 -10.21 -15.06 -5.86
N GLU A 345 -10.34 -15.36 -7.16
CA GLU A 345 -9.27 -15.96 -7.95
C GLU A 345 -8.10 -15.00 -8.12
N LEU A 346 -8.34 -13.70 -8.32
CA LEU A 346 -7.30 -12.69 -8.39
C LEU A 346 -6.45 -12.67 -7.11
N ARG A 347 -7.07 -12.83 -5.93
CA ARG A 347 -6.32 -12.93 -4.66
C ARG A 347 -5.46 -14.19 -4.61
N ARG A 348 -5.97 -15.32 -5.09
CA ARG A 348 -5.25 -16.61 -5.12
C ARG A 348 -4.06 -16.56 -6.10
N VAL A 349 -4.29 -16.08 -7.32
CA VAL A 349 -3.24 -15.91 -8.34
C VAL A 349 -2.13 -14.98 -7.84
N ARG A 350 -2.49 -13.84 -7.23
CA ARG A 350 -1.51 -12.92 -6.63
C ARG A 350 -0.73 -13.56 -5.48
N ALA A 351 -1.35 -14.40 -4.67
CA ALA A 351 -0.67 -15.11 -3.59
C ALA A 351 0.34 -16.14 -4.14
N ARG A 352 -0.04 -16.89 -5.20
CA ARG A 352 0.86 -17.84 -5.90
C ARG A 352 2.04 -17.11 -6.56
N ASP A 353 1.78 -16.01 -7.28
CA ASP A 353 2.81 -15.17 -7.92
C ASP A 353 3.79 -14.60 -6.88
N LYS A 354 3.25 -14.03 -5.79
CA LYS A 354 4.06 -13.52 -4.68
C LYS A 354 4.92 -14.62 -4.07
N TYR A 355 4.33 -15.78 -3.75
CA TYR A 355 5.07 -16.90 -3.19
C TYR A 355 6.18 -17.37 -4.11
N LEU A 356 5.91 -17.55 -5.41
CA LEU A 356 6.90 -18.04 -6.37
C LEU A 356 8.09 -17.10 -6.46
N ARG A 357 7.86 -15.79 -6.49
CA ARG A 357 8.92 -14.78 -6.49
C ARG A 357 9.76 -14.82 -5.22
N GLU A 358 9.11 -14.89 -4.06
CA GLU A 358 9.77 -15.00 -2.76
C GLU A 358 10.58 -16.30 -2.64
N ALA A 359 10.02 -17.42 -3.09
CA ALA A 359 10.65 -18.73 -3.05
C ALA A 359 11.87 -18.80 -3.95
N LEU A 360 11.81 -18.24 -5.16
CA LEU A 360 12.93 -18.19 -6.08
C LEU A 360 14.13 -17.43 -5.48
N MET A 361 13.90 -16.24 -4.91
CA MET A 361 14.96 -15.46 -4.26
C MET A 361 15.56 -16.20 -3.07
N LEU A 362 14.72 -16.78 -2.22
CA LEU A 362 15.16 -17.47 -1.01
C LEU A 362 15.83 -18.81 -1.30
N THR A 363 15.48 -19.46 -2.41
CA THR A 363 16.10 -20.73 -2.84
C THR A 363 17.60 -20.57 -3.10
N VAL A 364 18.03 -19.38 -3.54
CA VAL A 364 19.45 -19.05 -3.73
C VAL A 364 20.28 -19.23 -2.45
N ALA A 365 19.66 -19.05 -1.27
CA ALA A 365 20.31 -19.15 0.04
C ALA A 365 20.08 -20.51 0.75
N ASP A 366 19.46 -21.50 0.08
CA ASP A 366 18.99 -22.73 0.71
C ASP A 366 19.53 -24.00 -0.01
N PRO A 367 20.42 -24.80 0.63
CA PRO A 367 20.94 -26.03 0.04
C PRO A 367 19.82 -27.04 -0.27
N GLY A 368 19.65 -27.41 -1.54
CA GLY A 368 18.56 -28.26 -2.03
C GLY A 368 17.19 -27.57 -2.10
N GLY A 369 17.17 -26.24 -1.98
CA GLY A 369 15.96 -25.42 -2.14
C GLY A 369 15.39 -25.53 -3.56
N ASP A 370 16.23 -25.79 -4.56
CA ASP A 370 15.85 -25.96 -5.97
C ASP A 370 14.93 -27.17 -6.18
N GLN A 371 15.25 -28.32 -5.56
CA GLN A 371 14.40 -29.51 -5.60
C GLN A 371 13.12 -29.32 -4.78
N ARG A 372 13.18 -28.58 -3.67
CA ARG A 372 11.98 -28.21 -2.90
C ARG A 372 11.05 -27.32 -3.72
N LEU A 373 11.59 -26.29 -4.38
CA LEU A 373 10.83 -25.40 -5.26
C LEU A 373 10.22 -26.18 -6.43
N TRP A 374 10.99 -27.07 -7.04
CA TRP A 374 10.52 -27.96 -8.12
C TRP A 374 9.29 -28.78 -7.71
N ASN A 375 9.33 -29.41 -6.53
CA ASN A 375 8.21 -30.20 -6.02
C ASN A 375 6.96 -29.33 -5.81
N ARG A 376 7.15 -28.06 -5.45
CA ARG A 376 6.05 -27.10 -5.18
C ARG A 376 5.43 -26.49 -6.43
N LEU A 377 6.14 -26.48 -7.57
CA LEU A 377 5.64 -25.88 -8.80
C LEU A 377 4.24 -26.39 -9.18
N ARG A 378 3.94 -27.69 -9.01
CA ARG A 378 2.60 -28.22 -9.36
C ARG A 378 1.46 -27.43 -8.68
N ARG A 379 1.65 -26.98 -7.43
CA ARG A 379 0.63 -26.23 -6.67
C ARG A 379 0.58 -24.74 -7.03
N LEU A 380 1.56 -24.26 -7.79
CA LEU A 380 1.70 -22.88 -8.25
C LEU A 380 1.28 -22.68 -9.72
N GLN A 381 0.78 -23.73 -10.37
CA GLN A 381 0.36 -23.67 -11.76
C GLN A 381 -0.71 -22.56 -11.96
N PRO A 382 -0.63 -21.78 -13.04
CA PRO A 382 -1.69 -20.85 -13.41
C PRO A 382 -3.04 -21.57 -13.59
N PRO A 383 -4.17 -20.98 -13.18
CA PRO A 383 -5.48 -21.59 -13.40
C PRO A 383 -5.78 -21.66 -14.91
N ALA A 384 -6.36 -22.78 -15.35
CA ALA A 384 -6.79 -22.93 -16.74
C ALA A 384 -8.01 -22.03 -17.01
N PRO A 385 -8.04 -21.24 -18.10
CA PRO A 385 -9.14 -20.31 -18.39
C PRO A 385 -10.51 -20.98 -18.41
N GLU A 386 -10.58 -22.20 -18.94
CA GLU A 386 -11.78 -23.03 -19.05
C GLU A 386 -12.41 -23.43 -17.70
N LYS A 387 -11.65 -23.33 -16.61
CA LYS A 387 -12.09 -23.71 -15.26
C LYS A 387 -12.50 -22.51 -14.41
N LEU A 388 -12.38 -21.30 -14.94
CA LEU A 388 -12.71 -20.07 -14.22
C LEU A 388 -14.23 -19.83 -14.25
N VAL A 389 -14.79 -19.51 -13.08
CA VAL A 389 -16.22 -19.20 -12.93
C VAL A 389 -16.56 -17.84 -13.54
N ASP A 390 -15.64 -16.88 -13.42
CA ASP A 390 -15.77 -15.49 -13.85
C ASP A 390 -14.37 -14.91 -14.12
N THR A 391 -14.26 -13.92 -15.03
CA THR A 391 -12.98 -13.26 -15.32
C THR A 391 -13.12 -11.75 -15.52
N ASP A 392 -12.03 -11.04 -15.26
CA ASP A 392 -11.85 -9.62 -15.55
C ASP A 392 -10.42 -9.35 -16.05
N HIS A 393 -10.20 -8.16 -16.63
CA HIS A 393 -8.90 -7.76 -17.16
C HIS A 393 -7.75 -7.79 -16.11
N LYS A 394 -8.06 -7.60 -14.83
CA LYS A 394 -7.03 -7.64 -13.75
C LYS A 394 -6.63 -9.07 -13.44
N LEU A 395 -7.60 -9.98 -13.46
CA LEU A 395 -7.39 -11.42 -13.30
C LEU A 395 -6.59 -11.95 -14.49
N ASP A 396 -6.99 -11.65 -15.72
CA ASP A 396 -6.27 -12.09 -16.93
C ASP A 396 -4.81 -11.63 -16.91
N ALA A 397 -4.57 -10.36 -16.59
CA ALA A 397 -3.21 -9.83 -16.47
C ALA A 397 -2.41 -10.48 -15.33
N ALA A 398 -3.06 -10.86 -14.23
CA ALA A 398 -2.41 -11.57 -13.13
C ALA A 398 -2.07 -13.02 -13.48
N ILE A 399 -2.96 -13.71 -14.19
CA ILE A 399 -2.73 -15.07 -14.69
C ILE A 399 -1.57 -15.08 -15.67
N ALA A 400 -1.53 -14.13 -16.61
CA ALA A 400 -0.42 -14.01 -17.56
C ALA A 400 0.93 -13.80 -16.85
N ARG A 401 1.00 -12.90 -15.86
CA ARG A 401 2.24 -12.67 -15.08
C ARG A 401 2.70 -13.91 -14.31
N LEU A 402 1.76 -14.65 -13.71
CA LEU A 402 2.05 -15.90 -13.02
C LEU A 402 2.53 -16.97 -14.02
N ALA A 403 1.89 -17.08 -15.17
CA ALA A 403 2.24 -18.05 -16.21
C ALA A 403 3.66 -17.83 -16.75
N ASP A 404 4.02 -16.58 -17.04
CA ASP A 404 5.38 -16.22 -17.44
C ASP A 404 6.40 -16.61 -16.36
N LEU A 405 6.16 -16.21 -15.09
CA LEU A 405 7.08 -16.48 -13.99
C LEU A 405 7.22 -17.99 -13.73
N TYR A 406 6.10 -18.71 -13.82
CA TYR A 406 6.05 -20.16 -13.71
C TYR A 406 6.90 -20.82 -14.79
N ALA A 407 6.66 -20.47 -16.06
CA ALA A 407 7.35 -21.07 -17.19
C ALA A 407 8.86 -20.77 -17.16
N ASP A 408 9.25 -19.53 -16.84
CA ASP A 408 10.67 -19.16 -16.74
C ASP A 408 11.34 -19.90 -15.57
N THR A 409 10.65 -20.08 -14.44
CA THR A 409 11.17 -20.83 -13.29
C THR A 409 11.28 -22.32 -13.58
N GLU A 410 10.28 -22.91 -14.22
CA GLU A 410 10.31 -24.34 -14.58
C GLU A 410 11.48 -24.62 -15.52
N LYS A 411 11.66 -23.80 -16.57
CA LYS A 411 12.79 -23.92 -17.50
C LYS A 411 14.15 -23.77 -16.82
N LEU A 412 14.29 -22.81 -15.91
CA LEU A 412 15.52 -22.61 -15.13
C LEU A 412 15.86 -23.86 -14.31
N LEU A 413 14.88 -24.41 -13.59
CA LEU A 413 15.11 -25.57 -12.72
C LEU A 413 15.40 -26.85 -13.51
N THR A 414 14.99 -26.95 -14.78
CA THR A 414 15.33 -28.09 -15.64
C THR A 414 16.76 -28.09 -16.20
N ALA A 415 17.54 -27.03 -16.00
CA ALA A 415 18.93 -26.99 -16.44
C ALA A 415 19.77 -28.11 -15.80
N ALA A 416 20.87 -28.49 -16.46
CA ALA A 416 21.84 -29.43 -15.91
C ALA A 416 22.40 -28.95 -14.56
N GLU A 417 22.87 -29.88 -13.74
CA GLU A 417 23.35 -29.60 -12.37
C GLU A 417 24.45 -28.54 -12.35
N MET A 418 25.50 -28.74 -13.15
CA MET A 418 26.66 -27.82 -13.21
C MET A 418 26.28 -26.36 -13.56
N PRO A 419 25.57 -26.07 -14.67
CA PRO A 419 25.12 -24.69 -14.97
C PRO A 419 24.19 -24.11 -13.92
N LEU A 420 23.32 -24.93 -13.33
CA LEU A 420 22.37 -24.46 -12.33
C LEU A 420 23.06 -24.11 -10.99
N ASP A 421 24.06 -24.89 -10.59
CA ASP A 421 24.89 -24.60 -9.42
C ASP A 421 25.68 -23.30 -9.63
N GLY A 422 26.21 -23.09 -10.85
CA GLY A 422 26.82 -21.82 -11.25
C GLY A 422 25.86 -20.64 -11.16
N TYR A 423 24.61 -20.80 -11.63
CA TYR A 423 23.56 -19.80 -11.48
C TYR A 423 23.30 -19.45 -10.00
N PHE A 424 23.21 -20.44 -9.12
CA PHE A 424 22.97 -20.19 -7.69
C PHE A 424 24.14 -19.50 -7.02
N ALA A 425 25.38 -19.88 -7.33
CA ALA A 425 26.58 -19.21 -6.80
C ALA A 425 26.65 -17.74 -7.23
N ALA A 426 26.45 -17.44 -8.52
CA ALA A 426 26.39 -16.06 -9.02
C ALA A 426 25.22 -15.28 -8.41
N SER A 427 24.06 -15.92 -8.26
CA SER A 427 22.89 -15.32 -7.63
C SER A 427 23.13 -14.96 -6.17
N GLN A 428 23.85 -15.79 -5.42
CA GLN A 428 24.18 -15.52 -4.02
C GLN A 428 25.05 -14.26 -3.92
N HIS A 429 26.06 -14.12 -4.79
CA HIS A 429 26.87 -12.91 -4.89
C HIS A 429 26.01 -11.66 -5.15
N HIS A 430 25.09 -11.74 -6.11
CA HIS A 430 24.18 -10.63 -6.43
C HIS A 430 23.27 -10.22 -5.25
N LEU A 431 22.73 -11.19 -4.50
CA LEU A 431 21.89 -10.88 -3.33
C LEU A 431 22.70 -10.22 -2.20
N HIS A 432 23.94 -10.65 -1.97
CA HIS A 432 24.83 -9.97 -1.04
C HIS A 432 25.17 -8.54 -1.49
N ALA A 433 25.44 -8.34 -2.79
CA ALA A 433 25.70 -7.01 -3.36
C ALA A 433 24.46 -6.08 -3.27
N LEU A 434 23.25 -6.59 -3.50
CA LEU A 434 22.00 -5.87 -3.28
C LEU A 434 21.85 -5.46 -1.81
N HIS A 435 22.09 -6.39 -0.88
CA HIS A 435 22.01 -6.09 0.55
C HIS A 435 23.03 -5.04 1.00
N ALA A 436 24.24 -5.09 0.43
CA ALA A 436 25.30 -4.12 0.68
C ALA A 436 25.05 -2.75 0.04
N GLY A 437 23.99 -2.60 -0.77
CA GLY A 437 23.64 -1.34 -1.43
C GLY A 437 24.49 -1.01 -2.65
N ARG A 438 25.21 -1.98 -3.22
CA ARG A 438 26.10 -1.78 -4.39
C ARG A 438 25.37 -1.14 -5.57
N TYR A 439 24.09 -1.45 -5.74
CA TYR A 439 23.25 -0.97 -6.84
C TYR A 439 22.35 0.22 -6.46
N GLU A 440 22.46 0.79 -5.25
CA GLU A 440 21.50 1.80 -4.77
C GLU A 440 21.48 3.05 -5.67
N PHE A 441 22.60 3.38 -6.31
CA PHE A 441 22.73 4.47 -7.28
C PHE A 441 21.85 4.29 -8.53
N LEU A 442 21.37 3.07 -8.83
CA LEU A 442 20.46 2.83 -9.95
C LEU A 442 19.03 3.25 -9.64
N ARG A 443 18.63 3.37 -8.37
CA ARG A 443 17.22 3.62 -8.00
C ARG A 443 16.73 5.01 -8.39
N GLN A 444 17.61 6.00 -8.40
CA GLN A 444 17.31 7.36 -8.88
C GLN A 444 16.92 7.40 -10.37
N PHE A 445 17.21 6.32 -11.10
CA PHE A 445 17.01 6.23 -12.54
C PHE A 445 15.73 5.49 -12.95
N ARG A 446 14.89 5.13 -11.98
CA ARG A 446 13.62 4.41 -12.21
C ARG A 446 12.71 5.10 -13.23
N ASP A 447 12.66 6.43 -13.18
CA ASP A 447 11.78 7.25 -14.02
C ASP A 447 12.50 7.83 -15.25
N ILE A 448 13.70 7.33 -15.58
CA ILE A 448 14.41 7.75 -16.78
C ILE A 448 13.66 7.28 -18.02
N GLU A 449 13.11 8.24 -18.75
CA GLU A 449 12.52 7.99 -20.06
C GLU A 449 13.56 8.08 -21.19
N PRO A 450 13.44 7.26 -22.25
CA PRO A 450 14.29 7.34 -23.45
C PRO A 450 14.37 8.75 -24.03
N SER A 451 15.53 9.16 -24.55
CA SER A 451 15.73 10.51 -25.14
C SER A 451 14.71 10.88 -26.23
N ALA A 452 14.14 9.90 -26.95
CA ALA A 452 13.01 10.10 -27.86
C ALA A 452 11.71 10.43 -27.12
N ALA A 453 11.42 9.70 -26.03
CA ALA A 453 10.35 9.98 -25.07
C ALA A 453 10.58 11.29 -24.32
N ARG A 454 11.82 11.74 -24.10
CA ARG A 454 12.24 13.04 -23.52
C ARG A 454 12.21 14.20 -24.53
N LYS A 455 12.29 13.95 -25.84
CA LYS A 455 12.07 14.95 -26.90
C LYS A 455 10.59 15.13 -27.20
N SER A 456 9.83 14.03 -27.24
CA SER A 456 8.38 14.13 -27.16
C SER A 456 7.95 14.68 -25.80
N ARG A 457 8.61 14.34 -24.67
CA ARG A 457 8.45 15.04 -23.39
C ARG A 457 8.93 16.48 -23.45
N ARG A 458 9.97 16.94 -24.13
CA ARG A 458 10.20 18.39 -24.22
C ARG A 458 9.17 19.11 -25.08
N ALA A 459 8.50 18.38 -25.97
CA ALA A 459 7.30 18.84 -26.66
C ALA A 459 6.00 18.66 -25.81
N ILE A 460 6.01 17.82 -24.77
CA ILE A 460 4.88 17.43 -23.89
C ILE A 460 5.04 17.93 -22.42
N GLU A 461 6.21 18.37 -21.97
CA GLU A 461 6.62 19.01 -20.70
C GLU A 461 6.22 20.49 -20.75
N ALA A 462 5.71 20.92 -21.90
CA ALA A 462 4.84 22.07 -22.03
C ALA A 462 3.35 21.72 -21.81
N LEU A 463 3.00 20.53 -21.29
CA LEU A 463 1.65 20.22 -20.86
C LEU A 463 1.56 20.21 -19.31
N PRO A 464 1.04 21.29 -18.70
CA PRO A 464 0.88 21.45 -17.24
C PRO A 464 -0.02 20.42 -16.54
N PHE A 465 -0.71 19.55 -17.29
CA PHE A 465 -1.77 18.65 -16.80
C PHE A 465 -1.53 17.21 -17.26
N GLU A 466 -1.51 16.26 -16.32
CA GLU A 466 -1.40 14.80 -16.53
C GLU A 466 -2.78 14.20 -16.78
N VAL A 467 -2.95 13.39 -17.83
CA VAL A 467 -4.23 12.72 -18.12
C VAL A 467 -4.43 11.55 -17.15
N LEU A 468 -5.52 11.58 -16.39
CA LEU A 468 -5.91 10.51 -15.49
C LEU A 468 -6.82 9.49 -16.21
N PRO A 469 -6.56 8.18 -16.05
CA PRO A 469 -7.42 7.15 -16.61
C PRO A 469 -8.70 6.99 -15.78
N ARG A 470 -9.78 6.60 -16.45
CA ARG A 470 -11.15 6.59 -15.91
C ARG A 470 -11.31 5.61 -14.73
N GLY A 471 -12.20 5.97 -13.79
CA GLY A 471 -12.65 5.09 -12.70
C GLY A 471 -11.70 5.02 -11.48
N GLU A 472 -11.27 3.80 -11.11
CA GLU A 472 -10.56 3.47 -9.85
C GLU A 472 -9.29 4.30 -9.59
N LYS A 473 -8.66 4.86 -10.65
CA LYS A 473 -7.48 5.71 -10.49
C LYS A 473 -7.80 7.10 -9.95
N LEU A 474 -9.05 7.58 -10.06
CA LEU A 474 -9.50 8.83 -9.45
C LEU A 474 -9.58 8.70 -7.91
N TRP A 475 -10.08 7.56 -7.45
CA TRP A 475 -10.10 7.19 -6.03
C TRP A 475 -8.70 6.86 -5.52
N ALA A 476 -7.85 6.23 -6.34
CA ALA A 476 -6.44 6.05 -6.03
C ALA A 476 -5.69 7.39 -5.93
N PHE A 477 -6.06 8.39 -6.74
CA PHE A 477 -5.56 9.76 -6.65
C PHE A 477 -5.97 10.42 -5.33
N LEU A 478 -7.24 10.30 -4.91
CA LEU A 478 -7.67 10.74 -3.59
C LEU A 478 -6.91 10.06 -2.45
N ASP A 479 -6.73 8.75 -2.55
CA ASP A 479 -5.97 7.98 -1.58
C ASP A 479 -4.49 8.40 -1.57
N ARG A 480 -3.92 8.73 -2.72
CA ARG A 480 -2.59 9.32 -2.85
C ARG A 480 -2.53 10.68 -2.15
N ILE A 481 -3.50 11.56 -2.39
CA ILE A 481 -3.64 12.85 -1.68
C ILE A 481 -3.67 12.61 -0.16
N ARG A 482 -4.53 11.71 0.31
CA ARG A 482 -4.71 11.38 1.74
C ARG A 482 -3.43 10.81 2.38
N ARG A 483 -2.61 10.06 1.63
CA ARG A 483 -1.37 9.43 2.10
C ARG A 483 -0.12 10.31 1.98
N SER A 484 -0.08 11.20 0.99
CA SER A 484 1.11 11.99 0.60
C SER A 484 1.59 12.97 1.67
N GLY A 485 0.71 13.43 2.56
CA GLY A 485 1.04 14.46 3.53
C GLY A 485 1.27 15.87 2.94
N LEU A 486 1.20 16.03 1.60
CA LEU A 486 1.32 17.31 0.89
C LEU A 486 0.22 18.31 1.27
N TYR A 487 -0.91 17.80 1.77
CA TYR A 487 -2.11 18.57 2.08
C TYR A 487 -2.46 18.58 3.57
N ARG A 488 -1.45 18.52 4.45
CA ARG A 488 -1.65 18.62 5.92
C ARG A 488 -2.48 19.86 6.28
N GLY A 489 -3.69 19.65 6.78
CA GLY A 489 -4.63 20.72 7.18
C GLY A 489 -5.90 20.81 6.33
N TYR A 490 -5.97 20.10 5.20
CA TYR A 490 -7.17 20.01 4.36
C TYR A 490 -7.85 18.63 4.53
N VAL A 491 -9.18 18.59 4.42
CA VAL A 491 -9.98 17.36 4.45
C VAL A 491 -10.42 17.04 3.02
N ALA A 492 -10.17 15.82 2.53
CA ALA A 492 -10.70 15.40 1.23
C ALA A 492 -12.24 15.26 1.30
N ASP A 493 -12.93 15.82 0.31
CA ASP A 493 -14.39 15.87 0.22
C ASP A 493 -14.88 15.07 -1.00
N ASP A 494 -15.29 13.83 -0.72
CA ASP A 494 -15.64 12.84 -1.72
C ASP A 494 -16.86 13.26 -2.57
N GLN A 495 -17.74 14.11 -2.02
CA GLN A 495 -18.92 14.60 -2.73
C GLN A 495 -18.54 15.53 -3.90
N ARG A 496 -17.39 16.18 -3.86
CA ARG A 496 -16.93 17.05 -4.95
C ARG A 496 -16.44 16.27 -6.16
N ILE A 497 -15.91 15.09 -5.93
CA ILE A 497 -15.55 14.17 -7.01
C ILE A 497 -16.81 13.56 -7.61
N ALA A 498 -17.80 13.23 -6.78
CA ALA A 498 -19.10 12.79 -7.28
C ALA A 498 -19.72 13.81 -8.26
N VAL A 499 -19.55 15.12 -8.04
CA VAL A 499 -20.02 16.14 -9.01
C VAL A 499 -19.33 16.02 -10.38
N LEU A 500 -18.02 15.76 -10.42
CA LEU A 500 -17.33 15.56 -11.70
C LEU A 500 -17.72 14.22 -12.35
N GLU A 501 -17.93 13.17 -11.56
CA GLU A 501 -18.44 11.86 -12.04
C GLU A 501 -19.87 12.00 -12.61
N ASP A 502 -20.73 12.80 -11.98
CA ASP A 502 -22.08 13.09 -12.45
C ASP A 502 -22.06 13.88 -13.78
N ILE A 503 -21.14 14.84 -13.92
CA ILE A 503 -20.94 15.57 -15.18
C ILE A 503 -20.43 14.62 -16.28
N GLU A 504 -19.43 13.77 -15.99
CA GLU A 504 -18.94 12.76 -16.94
C GLU A 504 -20.06 11.81 -17.38
N LYS A 505 -20.88 11.35 -16.44
CA LYS A 505 -22.03 10.49 -16.72
C LYS A 505 -23.05 11.16 -17.63
N HIS A 506 -23.28 12.46 -17.47
CA HIS A 506 -24.21 13.24 -18.29
C HIS A 506 -23.72 13.38 -19.74
N PHE A 507 -22.45 13.76 -19.93
CA PHE A 507 -21.88 14.00 -21.27
C PHE A 507 -21.38 12.73 -21.98
N GLY A 508 -21.32 11.61 -21.27
CA GLY A 508 -20.80 10.34 -21.78
C GLY A 508 -19.30 10.21 -21.53
N ALA A 509 -18.90 9.07 -20.96
CA ALA A 509 -17.51 8.83 -20.60
C ALA A 509 -16.60 8.92 -21.82
N ASP A 510 -17.02 8.42 -22.99
CA ASP A 510 -16.29 8.44 -24.26
C ASP A 510 -15.87 9.85 -24.73
N ARG A 511 -16.65 10.87 -24.37
CA ARG A 511 -16.38 12.28 -24.68
C ARG A 511 -15.57 13.00 -23.60
N CYS A 512 -15.33 12.35 -22.47
CA CYS A 512 -14.71 12.94 -21.32
C CYS A 512 -13.29 12.40 -21.07
N GLU A 513 -12.39 13.30 -20.66
CA GLU A 513 -11.05 12.96 -20.20
C GLU A 513 -10.74 13.70 -18.90
N TRP A 514 -10.10 13.01 -17.97
CA TRP A 514 -9.72 13.56 -16.68
C TRP A 514 -8.26 14.00 -16.72
N HIS A 515 -7.95 15.10 -16.04
CA HIS A 515 -6.60 15.63 -15.93
C HIS A 515 -6.29 16.10 -14.51
N GLU A 516 -5.03 15.98 -14.11
CA GLU A 516 -4.47 16.42 -12.84
C GLU A 516 -3.38 17.47 -13.07
N GLY A 517 -3.36 18.55 -12.29
CA GLY A 517 -2.25 19.51 -12.34
C GLY A 517 -0.94 18.94 -11.81
N THR A 518 0.14 19.14 -12.56
CA THR A 518 1.50 18.78 -12.10
C THR A 518 2.09 19.89 -11.21
N GLU A 519 3.14 19.60 -10.43
CA GLU A 519 3.81 20.60 -9.56
C GLU A 519 4.41 21.78 -10.33
N SER A 520 4.58 21.65 -11.64
CA SER A 520 5.00 22.73 -12.55
C SER A 520 3.89 23.74 -12.88
N SER A 521 2.63 23.46 -12.53
CA SER A 521 1.50 24.35 -12.80
C SER A 521 1.42 25.47 -11.73
N GLY A 522 1.91 26.66 -12.07
CA GLY A 522 1.83 27.86 -11.23
C GLY A 522 0.42 28.45 -11.02
N GLY A 523 -0.64 27.77 -11.50
CA GLY A 523 -1.96 28.34 -11.77
C GLY A 523 -3.13 27.84 -10.94
N VAL A 524 -4.21 27.38 -11.60
CA VAL A 524 -5.19 26.47 -11.00
C VAL A 524 -4.41 25.20 -10.66
N ASN A 525 -3.79 25.26 -9.48
CA ASN A 525 -2.70 24.41 -9.03
C ASN A 525 -3.07 22.92 -9.02
N ASN A 526 -2.07 22.07 -8.75
CA ASN A 526 -2.18 20.62 -8.52
C ASN A 526 -3.23 20.15 -7.49
N GLN A 527 -3.97 21.08 -6.87
CA GLN A 527 -5.10 20.82 -5.99
C GLN A 527 -6.44 20.73 -6.72
N TYR A 528 -6.45 20.77 -8.05
CA TYR A 528 -7.66 20.69 -8.88
C TYR A 528 -7.60 19.51 -9.84
N LEU A 529 -8.73 18.82 -9.93
CA LEU A 529 -9.03 17.86 -11.00
C LEU A 529 -9.75 18.60 -12.11
N ILE A 530 -9.39 18.29 -13.35
CA ILE A 530 -9.95 18.90 -14.53
C ILE A 530 -10.64 17.82 -15.36
N LEU A 531 -11.91 18.02 -15.67
CA LEU A 531 -12.65 17.20 -16.61
C LEU A 531 -12.78 17.96 -17.92
N THR A 532 -12.20 17.43 -18.99
CA THR A 532 -12.40 17.95 -20.35
C THR A 532 -13.52 17.19 -21.04
N ILE A 533 -14.34 17.90 -21.80
CA ILE A 533 -15.49 17.37 -22.52
C ILE A 533 -15.38 17.84 -23.97
N LYS A 534 -15.34 16.91 -24.93
CA LYS A 534 -15.31 17.25 -26.36
C LYS A 534 -16.57 18.03 -26.75
N ALA A 535 -16.42 19.18 -27.41
CA ALA A 535 -17.56 19.97 -27.85
C ALA A 535 -18.33 19.27 -28.98
N ASP A 536 -19.66 19.46 -29.06
CA ASP A 536 -20.52 18.80 -30.07
C ASP A 536 -20.17 19.17 -31.51
N ASN A 537 -19.56 20.33 -31.71
CA ASN A 537 -19.13 20.82 -33.03
C ASN A 537 -17.80 20.20 -33.51
N GLY A 538 -17.17 19.33 -32.71
CA GLY A 538 -15.90 18.68 -33.04
C GLY A 538 -14.66 19.58 -32.97
N PHE A 539 -14.80 20.87 -32.63
CA PHE A 539 -13.70 21.82 -32.52
C PHE A 539 -13.53 22.30 -31.07
N GLY A 540 -12.53 21.74 -30.39
CA GLY A 540 -12.12 22.13 -29.05
C GLY A 540 -12.80 21.36 -27.91
N GLU A 541 -12.34 21.62 -26.69
CA GLU A 541 -12.75 20.94 -25.46
C GLU A 541 -13.26 21.96 -24.45
N HIS A 542 -14.45 21.71 -23.88
CA HIS A 542 -14.84 22.35 -22.64
C HIS A 542 -13.99 21.78 -21.50
N ALA A 543 -13.76 22.57 -20.45
CA ALA A 543 -12.98 22.12 -19.30
C ALA A 543 -13.58 22.61 -17.98
N VAL A 544 -13.69 21.71 -17.01
CA VAL A 544 -14.25 21.96 -15.68
C VAL A 544 -13.22 21.59 -14.62
N ALA A 545 -12.77 22.55 -13.83
CA ALA A 545 -11.80 22.33 -12.75
C ALA A 545 -12.47 22.39 -11.37
N ILE A 546 -12.39 21.30 -10.60
CA ILE A 546 -12.90 21.20 -9.22
C ILE A 546 -11.81 20.67 -8.28
N SER A 547 -11.66 21.30 -7.12
CA SER A 547 -10.73 20.82 -6.09
C SER A 547 -11.39 19.80 -5.18
N PRO A 548 -10.77 18.61 -4.95
CA PRO A 548 -11.30 17.60 -4.04
C PRO A 548 -11.11 17.95 -2.55
N LEU A 549 -10.56 19.12 -2.22
CA LEU A 549 -10.28 19.54 -0.85
C LEU A 549 -11.41 20.40 -0.27
N ALA A 550 -11.93 20.03 0.89
CA ALA A 550 -12.89 20.80 1.68
C ALA A 550 -12.30 22.16 2.08
N GLY A 551 -13.11 23.23 2.04
CA GLY A 551 -12.69 24.59 2.37
C GLY A 551 -12.04 25.38 1.21
N LEU A 552 -11.85 24.79 0.02
CA LEU A 552 -11.43 25.50 -1.19
C LEU A 552 -12.65 25.76 -2.09
N HIS A 553 -13.10 27.00 -2.23
CA HIS A 553 -14.50 27.29 -2.59
C HIS A 553 -14.80 27.60 -4.06
N ALA A 554 -13.99 27.21 -5.04
CA ALA A 554 -14.22 27.63 -6.44
C ALA A 554 -14.12 26.49 -7.44
N THR A 555 -15.15 26.33 -8.28
CA THR A 555 -15.16 25.57 -9.54
C THR A 555 -14.86 26.53 -10.69
N PHE A 556 -14.02 26.13 -11.64
CA PHE A 556 -13.73 26.94 -12.83
C PHE A 556 -14.21 26.23 -14.10
N VAL A 557 -14.85 26.95 -15.01
CA VAL A 557 -15.41 26.39 -16.24
C VAL A 557 -14.93 27.20 -17.43
N VAL A 558 -14.35 26.54 -18.42
CA VAL A 558 -13.93 27.10 -19.71
C VAL A 558 -14.74 26.41 -20.82
N ARG A 559 -15.32 27.19 -21.72
CA ARG A 559 -16.10 26.68 -22.83
C ARG A 559 -15.41 27.05 -24.15
N ALA A 560 -14.99 26.03 -24.92
CA ALA A 560 -14.20 26.14 -26.15
C ALA A 560 -14.68 27.19 -27.18
N ASP A 561 -15.99 27.35 -27.38
CA ASP A 561 -16.57 28.31 -28.34
C ASP A 561 -16.75 29.72 -27.77
N CYS A 562 -16.49 29.92 -26.47
CA CYS A 562 -16.65 31.20 -25.77
C CYS A 562 -15.32 31.85 -25.37
N VAL A 563 -14.23 31.09 -25.40
CA VAL A 563 -12.91 31.53 -24.95
C VAL A 563 -11.89 31.22 -26.04
N ASP A 564 -11.23 32.24 -26.57
CA ASP A 564 -10.27 32.11 -27.68
C ASP A 564 -8.95 31.44 -27.25
N THR A 565 -8.69 31.42 -25.94
CA THR A 565 -7.52 30.76 -25.34
C THR A 565 -7.85 29.32 -24.96
N PRO A 566 -7.04 28.32 -25.35
CA PRO A 566 -7.30 26.93 -24.99
C PRO A 566 -7.27 26.75 -23.48
N TRP A 567 -8.13 25.87 -22.95
CA TRP A 567 -8.29 25.66 -21.51
C TRP A 567 -6.96 25.38 -20.79
N ARG A 568 -6.02 24.69 -21.45
CA ARG A 568 -4.68 24.40 -20.93
C ARG A 568 -3.93 25.69 -20.60
N ALA A 569 -3.93 26.66 -21.50
CA ALA A 569 -3.27 27.95 -21.29
C ALA A 569 -4.01 28.81 -20.25
N VAL A 570 -5.33 28.66 -20.12
CA VAL A 570 -6.14 29.35 -19.10
C VAL A 570 -5.83 28.82 -17.70
N PHE A 571 -5.79 27.51 -17.50
CA PHE A 571 -5.63 26.90 -16.17
C PHE A 571 -4.18 26.86 -15.66
N ILE A 572 -3.17 27.10 -16.50
CA ILE A 572 -1.78 27.35 -16.06
C ILE A 572 -1.66 28.65 -15.25
N LYS A 573 -2.59 29.58 -15.44
CA LYS A 573 -2.54 30.90 -14.79
C LYS A 573 -3.19 30.88 -13.43
N SER A 574 -2.86 31.86 -12.59
CA SER A 574 -3.46 31.98 -11.26
C SER A 574 -4.98 32.06 -11.33
N LYS A 575 -5.69 31.75 -10.24
CA LYS A 575 -7.16 31.77 -10.20
C LYS A 575 -7.79 33.08 -10.69
N SER A 576 -7.13 34.22 -10.45
CA SER A 576 -7.55 35.54 -10.92
C SER A 576 -7.29 35.74 -12.41
N GLU A 577 -6.13 35.32 -12.91
CA GLU A 577 -5.77 35.42 -14.32
C GLU A 577 -6.57 34.47 -15.20
N ALA A 578 -6.86 33.25 -14.72
CA ALA A 578 -7.74 32.31 -15.41
C ALA A 578 -9.14 32.91 -15.64
N VAL A 579 -9.66 33.66 -14.65
CA VAL A 579 -10.93 34.39 -14.79
C VAL A 579 -10.79 35.56 -15.77
N ALA A 580 -9.68 36.30 -15.73
CA ALA A 580 -9.41 37.38 -16.69
C ALA A 580 -9.30 36.87 -18.14
N LEU A 581 -8.83 35.62 -18.32
CA LEU A 581 -8.77 34.93 -19.60
C LEU A 581 -10.09 34.26 -20.01
N GLY A 582 -11.19 34.50 -19.28
CA GLY A 582 -12.52 34.05 -19.67
C GLY A 582 -13.04 32.80 -18.97
N ALA A 583 -12.37 32.29 -17.92
CA ALA A 583 -12.93 31.20 -17.11
C ALA A 583 -14.04 31.70 -16.17
N LEU A 584 -15.18 31.00 -16.14
CA LEU A 584 -16.22 31.26 -15.16
C LEU A 584 -15.92 30.60 -13.82
N ARG A 585 -15.95 31.38 -12.74
CA ARG A 585 -15.77 30.90 -11.36
C ARG A 585 -17.11 30.70 -10.64
N PHE A 586 -17.38 29.52 -10.09
CA PHE A 586 -18.57 29.24 -9.27
C PHE A 586 -18.18 28.81 -7.87
N LYS A 587 -19.04 29.09 -6.88
CA LYS A 587 -18.91 28.55 -5.53
C LYS A 587 -19.98 27.48 -5.31
N PHE A 588 -19.66 26.48 -4.49
CA PHE A 588 -20.65 25.52 -3.99
C PHE A 588 -21.61 26.27 -3.07
N THR A 589 -22.75 26.65 -3.61
CA THR A 589 -23.81 27.40 -2.92
C THR A 589 -25.13 26.73 -3.23
N ALA A 590 -25.91 26.37 -2.22
CA ALA A 590 -27.30 25.99 -2.40
C ALA A 590 -28.11 27.24 -2.80
N PRO A 591 -28.85 27.24 -3.91
CA PRO A 591 -29.84 28.28 -4.16
C PRO A 591 -30.94 28.16 -3.11
N ASP A 592 -31.24 29.26 -2.41
CA ASP A 592 -32.45 29.54 -1.62
C ASP A 592 -33.28 28.31 -1.20
N GLY A 593 -32.73 27.47 -0.30
CA GLY A 593 -33.45 26.34 0.32
C GLY A 593 -33.32 24.97 -0.36
N GLY A 594 -32.53 24.82 -1.43
CA GLY A 594 -32.22 23.50 -2.01
C GLY A 594 -31.34 22.63 -1.11
N LEU A 595 -31.69 21.34 -0.98
CA LEU A 595 -31.09 20.39 -0.02
C LEU A 595 -29.66 19.93 -0.36
N ASP A 596 -29.14 20.18 -1.57
CA ASP A 596 -27.81 19.68 -1.97
C ASP A 596 -26.99 20.67 -2.83
N PRO A 597 -25.93 21.30 -2.26
CA PRO A 597 -25.05 22.22 -2.99
C PRO A 597 -24.15 21.52 -4.03
N TYR A 598 -23.95 20.20 -3.95
CA TYR A 598 -23.14 19.43 -4.91
C TYR A 598 -23.92 19.19 -6.19
N ARG A 599 -25.15 18.66 -6.07
CA ARG A 599 -26.07 18.52 -7.20
C ARG A 599 -26.34 19.85 -7.91
N ALA A 600 -26.59 20.91 -7.13
CA ALA A 600 -26.79 22.24 -7.68
C ALA A 600 -25.54 22.81 -8.42
N MET A 601 -24.33 22.36 -8.06
CA MET A 601 -23.12 22.70 -8.81
C MET A 601 -23.08 21.94 -10.14
N GLY A 602 -23.35 20.63 -10.13
CA GLY A 602 -23.40 19.80 -11.34
C GLY A 602 -24.40 20.36 -12.36
N ASP A 603 -25.65 20.57 -11.93
CA ASP A 603 -26.72 21.11 -12.78
C ASP A 603 -26.34 22.48 -13.37
N LYS A 604 -25.68 23.33 -12.58
CA LYS A 604 -25.22 24.65 -13.02
C LYS A 604 -24.11 24.57 -14.06
N VAL A 605 -23.17 23.64 -13.90
CA VAL A 605 -22.09 23.44 -14.88
C VAL A 605 -22.66 22.89 -16.18
N ILE A 606 -23.53 21.87 -16.11
CA ILE A 606 -24.20 21.27 -17.27
C ILE A 606 -24.97 22.34 -18.06
N ALA A 607 -25.82 23.12 -17.37
CA ALA A 607 -26.60 24.19 -18.01
C ALA A 607 -25.72 25.27 -18.69
N ILE A 608 -24.50 25.50 -18.23
CA ILE A 608 -23.57 26.47 -18.83
C ILE A 608 -22.89 25.90 -20.08
N LEU A 609 -22.54 24.61 -20.04
CA LEU A 609 -21.90 23.93 -21.16
C LEU A 609 -22.88 23.69 -22.31
N GLU A 610 -24.11 23.28 -22.01
CA GLU A 610 -25.16 23.00 -23.01
C GLU A 610 -25.98 24.25 -23.41
N GLY A 611 -26.01 25.27 -22.56
CA GLY A 611 -26.84 26.45 -22.77
C GLY A 611 -26.40 27.31 -23.97
N PRO A 612 -27.17 28.36 -24.30
CA PRO A 612 -26.81 29.29 -25.38
C PRO A 612 -25.47 29.97 -25.11
N ARG A 613 -24.63 30.12 -26.15
CA ARG A 613 -23.35 30.85 -26.09
C ARG A 613 -23.49 32.24 -25.45
N GLY A 614 -24.60 32.93 -25.73
CA GLY A 614 -24.91 34.25 -25.20
C GLY A 614 -24.99 34.29 -23.66
N ASP A 615 -25.43 33.22 -23.01
CA ASP A 615 -25.56 33.16 -21.55
C ASP A 615 -24.20 33.04 -20.86
N TYR A 616 -23.27 32.28 -21.46
CA TYR A 616 -21.89 32.21 -21.01
C TYR A 616 -21.22 33.59 -21.09
N LEU A 617 -21.35 34.24 -22.24
CA LEU A 617 -20.78 35.58 -22.48
C LEU A 617 -21.41 36.65 -21.59
N LYS A 618 -22.73 36.60 -21.35
CA LYS A 618 -23.42 37.51 -20.43
C LYS A 618 -22.89 37.38 -19.00
N ARG A 619 -22.63 36.16 -18.54
CA ARG A 619 -22.04 35.87 -17.22
C ARG A 619 -20.58 36.26 -17.10
N LEU A 620 -19.84 36.30 -18.20
CA LEU A 620 -18.48 36.87 -18.24
C LEU A 620 -18.53 38.40 -18.09
N ARG A 621 -19.45 39.05 -18.81
CA ARG A 621 -19.60 40.52 -18.79
C ARG A 621 -20.15 41.03 -17.46
N SER A 622 -21.01 40.28 -16.78
CA SER A 622 -21.59 40.65 -15.47
C SER A 622 -20.61 40.55 -14.30
N ARG A 623 -19.30 40.42 -14.56
CA ARG A 623 -18.22 40.22 -13.58
C ARG A 623 -17.07 41.23 -13.70
N VAL A 624 -17.06 42.01 -14.78
CA VAL A 624 -16.37 43.31 -14.85
C VAL A 624 -17.30 44.33 -14.21
#